data_AF-A0A0D0MU94-F1
#
_entry.id   AF-A0A0D0MU94-F1
#
_cell.length_a   1.000
_cell.length_b   1.000
_cell.length_c   1.000
_cell.angle_alpha   90.00
_cell.angle_beta   90.00
_cell.angle_gamma   90.00
#
_symmetry.space_group_name_H-M   'P 1'
#
loop_
_entity.id
_entity.type
_entity.pdbx_description
1 polymer ?
#
loop_
_entity_poly.entity_id
_entity_poly.type
_entity_poly.pdbx_seq_one_letter_code
_entity_poly.pdbx_strand_id
1 'polypeptide(L)'
;MATKTIARPRTPVASEDNAQDAADLLENTLSQLEALLWVCHGEDIDWCSGDGPRQLDNLLWLAAELARKAGELFQVSEMARRGALEAGG
;
A
#
# COMPACT_ATOMS: atom_id res chain seq x y z
N MET A 1 -24.13 32.68 -36.31
CA MET A 1 -23.84 32.86 -34.86
C MET A 1 -23.94 31.49 -34.21
N ALA A 2 -22.82 30.89 -33.78
CA ALA A 2 -22.77 29.51 -33.28
C ALA A 2 -22.85 29.48 -31.75
N THR A 3 -23.87 28.81 -31.20
CA THR A 3 -24.09 28.65 -29.76
C THR A 3 -23.12 27.62 -29.20
N LYS A 4 -22.29 28.04 -28.23
CA LYS A 4 -21.28 27.20 -27.58
C LYS A 4 -21.94 26.37 -26.47
N THR A 5 -22.15 25.09 -26.73
CA THR A 5 -22.56 24.10 -25.71
C THR A 5 -21.39 23.89 -24.74
N ILE A 6 -21.49 24.43 -23.53
CA ILE A 6 -20.52 24.19 -22.45
C ILE A 6 -20.93 22.89 -21.77
N ALA A 7 -20.13 21.83 -21.97
CA ALA A 7 -20.26 20.60 -21.20
C ALA A 7 -19.94 20.89 -19.73
N ARG A 8 -20.90 20.62 -18.85
CA ARG A 8 -20.76 20.75 -17.39
C ARG A 8 -19.66 19.80 -16.90
N PRO A 9 -18.62 20.27 -16.20
CA PRO A 9 -17.66 19.38 -15.53
C PRO A 9 -18.43 18.55 -14.50
N ARG A 10 -18.40 17.22 -14.65
CA ARG A 10 -18.78 16.32 -13.57
C ARG A 10 -17.62 16.33 -12.59
N THR A 11 -17.78 17.04 -11.48
CA THR A 11 -16.93 16.87 -10.31
C THR A 11 -17.00 15.39 -9.93
N PRO A 12 -15.87 14.65 -9.85
CA PRO A 12 -15.88 13.34 -9.24
C PRO A 12 -16.39 13.54 -7.81
N VAL A 13 -17.49 12.87 -7.47
CA VAL A 13 -17.89 12.75 -6.07
C VAL A 13 -16.72 12.03 -5.40
N ALA A 14 -16.02 12.71 -4.52
CA ALA A 14 -15.10 12.06 -3.61
C ALA A 14 -15.98 11.11 -2.78
N SER A 15 -15.91 9.81 -3.08
CA SER A 15 -16.55 8.81 -2.25
C SER A 15 -15.97 8.95 -0.84
N GLU A 16 -16.78 9.44 0.09
CA GLU A 16 -16.49 9.54 1.52
C GLU A 16 -16.31 8.17 2.19
N ASP A 17 -16.37 7.09 1.41
CA ASP A 17 -16.19 5.69 1.80
C ASP A 17 -14.77 5.14 1.49
N ASN A 18 -13.83 6.00 1.08
CA ASN A 18 -12.42 5.63 0.88
C ASN A 18 -11.56 5.84 2.13
N ALA A 19 -12.15 5.86 3.33
CA ALA A 19 -11.39 5.74 4.57
C ALA A 19 -11.05 4.26 4.77
N GLN A 20 -10.13 3.76 3.94
CA GLN A 20 -9.62 2.39 4.03
C GLN A 20 -9.11 2.16 5.46
N ASP A 21 -9.67 1.17 6.15
CA ASP A 21 -9.36 0.94 7.57
C ASP A 21 -7.87 0.63 7.72
N ALA A 22 -7.28 0.95 8.88
CA ALA A 22 -5.88 0.67 9.14
C ALA A 22 -5.55 -0.83 8.97
N ALA A 23 -6.53 -1.70 9.25
CA ALA A 23 -6.44 -3.13 8.99
C ALA A 23 -6.41 -3.45 7.48
N ASP A 24 -7.27 -2.83 6.67
CA ASP A 24 -7.29 -3.02 5.21
C ASP A 24 -5.98 -2.53 4.55
N LEU A 25 -5.45 -1.41 5.04
CA LEU A 25 -4.16 -0.88 4.59
C LEU A 25 -3.01 -1.79 5.00
N LEU A 26 -3.08 -2.40 6.18
CA LEU A 26 -2.10 -3.39 6.65
C LEU A 26 -2.10 -4.62 5.75
N GLU A 27 -3.27 -5.19 5.48
CA GLU A 27 -3.44 -6.36 4.63
C GLU A 27 -2.88 -6.11 3.23
N ASN A 28 -3.22 -4.97 2.63
CA ASN A 28 -2.68 -4.56 1.33
C ASN A 28 -1.15 -4.39 1.37
N THR A 29 -0.60 -3.79 2.44
CA THR A 29 0.85 -3.60 2.58
C THR A 29 1.57 -4.95 2.72
N LEU A 30 1.02 -5.89 3.47
CA LEU A 30 1.56 -7.26 3.61
C LEU A 30 1.50 -8.03 2.29
N SER A 31 0.41 -7.89 1.53
CA SER A 31 0.25 -8.51 0.22
C SER A 31 1.28 -7.99 -0.79
N GLN A 32 1.56 -6.68 -0.77
CA GLN A 32 2.61 -6.07 -1.59
C GLN A 32 4.01 -6.56 -1.19
N LEU A 33 4.28 -6.69 0.12
CA LEU A 33 5.54 -7.23 0.60
C LEU A 33 5.72 -8.69 0.19
N GLU A 34 4.68 -9.52 0.31
CA GLU A 34 4.72 -10.92 -0.13
C GLU A 34 5.00 -11.04 -1.62
N ALA A 35 4.28 -10.29 -2.45
CA ALA A 35 4.51 -10.28 -3.90
C ALA A 35 5.94 -9.85 -4.26
N LEU A 36 6.47 -8.84 -3.56
CA LEU A 36 7.85 -8.37 -3.75
C LEU A 36 8.88 -9.45 -3.41
N LEU A 37 8.69 -10.13 -2.28
CA LEU A 37 9.58 -11.22 -1.85
C LEU A 37 9.48 -12.41 -2.80
N TRP A 38 8.29 -12.71 -3.32
CA TRP A 38 8.10 -13.76 -4.31
C TRP A 38 8.90 -13.51 -5.60
N VAL A 39 8.94 -12.25 -6.06
CA VAL A 39 9.79 -11.86 -7.20
C VAL A 39 11.27 -12.11 -6.89
N CYS A 40 11.72 -11.84 -5.66
CA CYS A 40 13.11 -12.09 -5.27
C CYS A 40 13.51 -13.58 -5.29
N HIS A 41 12.53 -14.47 -5.12
CA HIS A 41 12.70 -15.92 -5.08
C HIS A 41 12.71 -16.61 -6.46
N GLY A 42 12.48 -15.88 -7.56
CA GLY A 42 12.46 -16.49 -8.90
C GLY A 42 13.79 -17.14 -9.30
N GLU A 43 13.76 -18.39 -9.75
CA GLU A 43 14.95 -19.16 -10.16
C GLU A 43 15.71 -18.52 -11.35
N ASP A 44 15.06 -17.63 -12.10
CA ASP A 44 15.60 -17.02 -13.33
C ASP A 44 16.30 -15.68 -13.12
N ILE A 45 16.49 -15.22 -11.88
CA ILE A 45 17.10 -13.91 -11.62
C ILE A 45 18.56 -14.02 -11.20
N ASP A 46 19.46 -13.52 -12.04
CA ASP A 46 20.88 -13.36 -11.69
C ASP A 46 21.10 -12.07 -10.88
N TRP A 47 21.10 -12.22 -9.55
CA TRP A 47 21.42 -11.14 -8.63
C TRP A 47 22.91 -10.85 -8.49
N CYS A 48 23.79 -11.71 -9.03
CA CYS A 48 25.23 -11.65 -8.78
C CYS A 48 26.01 -10.89 -9.86
N SER A 49 25.42 -10.72 -11.05
CA SER A 49 26.10 -10.09 -12.21
C SER A 49 25.41 -8.81 -12.68
N GLY A 50 26.15 -7.99 -13.42
CA GLY A 50 25.62 -6.78 -14.05
C GLY A 50 25.02 -5.81 -13.02
N ASP A 51 23.78 -5.39 -13.25
CA ASP A 51 23.02 -4.50 -12.35
C ASP A 51 22.30 -5.26 -11.21
N GLY A 52 22.40 -6.59 -11.18
CA GLY A 52 21.74 -7.47 -10.20
C GLY A 52 21.96 -7.05 -8.74
N PRO A 53 23.21 -6.80 -8.29
CA PRO A 53 23.47 -6.43 -6.89
C PRO A 53 22.81 -5.10 -6.49
N ARG A 54 22.76 -4.12 -7.41
CA ARG A 54 22.12 -2.83 -7.17
C ARG A 54 20.60 -2.96 -7.14
N GLN A 55 20.02 -3.75 -8.05
CA GLN A 55 18.58 -4.01 -8.02
C GLN A 55 18.16 -4.76 -6.76
N LEU A 56 18.96 -5.75 -6.32
CA LEU A 56 18.71 -6.46 -5.07
C LEU A 56 18.75 -5.53 -3.86
N ASP A 57 19.76 -4.65 -3.77
CA ASP A 57 19.85 -3.66 -2.69
C ASP A 57 18.61 -2.75 -2.62
N ASN A 58 18.15 -2.24 -3.78
CA ASN A 58 16.93 -1.44 -3.86
C ASN A 58 15.67 -2.23 -3.46
N LEU A 59 15.55 -3.49 -3.85
CA LEU A 59 14.42 -4.35 -3.48
C LEU A 59 14.40 -4.65 -1.99
N LEU A 60 15.57 -4.94 -1.40
CA LEU A 60 15.71 -5.16 0.04
C LEU A 60 15.38 -3.88 0.82
N TRP A 61 15.81 -2.71 0.34
CA TRP A 61 15.44 -1.43 0.91
C TRP A 61 13.92 -1.22 0.88
N LEU A 62 13.27 -1.48 -0.26
CA LEU A 62 11.82 -1.36 -0.39
C LEU A 62 11.08 -2.35 0.53
N ALA A 63 11.55 -3.59 0.63
CA ALA A 63 10.99 -4.58 1.55
C ALA A 63 11.08 -4.11 3.01
N ALA A 64 12.20 -3.49 3.40
CA ALA A 64 12.39 -2.95 4.74
C ALA A 64 11.48 -1.74 5.04
N GLU A 65 11.17 -0.90 4.04
CA GLU A 65 10.19 0.18 4.17
C GLU A 65 8.77 -0.38 4.31
N LEU A 66 8.37 -1.35 3.47
CA LEU A 66 7.06 -2.00 3.54
C LEU A 66 6.85 -2.71 4.89
N ALA A 67 7.87 -3.40 5.40
CA ALA A 67 7.81 -4.06 6.70
C ALA A 67 7.64 -3.07 7.86
N ARG A 68 8.34 -1.93 7.83
CA ARG A 68 8.15 -0.87 8.84
C ARG A 68 6.74 -0.30 8.79
N LYS A 69 6.25 0.03 7.60
CA LYS A 69 4.90 0.55 7.39
C LYS A 69 3.83 -0.44 7.89
N ALA A 70 4.00 -1.74 7.63
CA ALA A 70 3.11 -2.76 8.17
C ALA A 70 3.11 -2.76 9.71
N GLY A 71 4.28 -2.63 10.35
CA GLY A 71 4.37 -2.52 11.80
C GLY A 71 3.66 -1.29 12.38
N GLU A 72 3.71 -0.15 11.70
CA GLU A 72 2.98 1.06 12.08
C GLU A 72 1.46 0.88 11.93
N LEU A 73 1.02 0.36 10.78
CA LEU A 73 -0.39 0.11 10.49
C LEU A 73 -1.00 -0.89 11.49
N PHE A 74 -0.25 -1.94 11.86
CA PHE A 74 -0.66 -2.89 12.89
C PHE A 74 -0.87 -2.23 14.25
N GLN A 75 0.03 -1.34 14.67
CA GLN A 75 -0.16 -0.61 15.93
C GLN A 75 -1.40 0.28 15.89
N VAL A 76 -1.62 0.99 14.78
CA VAL A 76 -2.79 1.84 14.60
C VAL A 76 -4.08 1.01 14.61
N SER A 77 -4.12 -0.13 13.91
CA SER A 77 -5.29 -1.01 13.91
C SER A 77 -5.58 -1.57 15.30
N GLU A 78 -4.55 -1.95 16.05
CA GLU A 78 -4.70 -2.46 17.42
C GLU A 78 -5.17 -1.38 18.40
N MET A 79 -4.69 -0.14 18.26
CA MET A 79 -5.18 0.99 19.05
C MET A 79 -6.65 1.29 18.75
N ALA A 80 -7.04 1.30 17.47
CA ALA A 80 -8.42 1.50 17.05
C ALA A 80 -9.34 0.39 17.62
N ARG A 81 -8.91 -0.87 17.53
CA ARG A 81 -9.62 -2.03 18.07
C ARG A 81 -9.81 -1.93 19.58
N ARG A 82 -8.79 -1.51 20.33
CA ARG A 82 -8.89 -1.29 21.79
C ARG A 82 -9.82 -0.13 22.12
N GLY A 83 -9.74 0.99 21.41
CA GLY A 83 -10.64 2.12 21.61
C GLY A 83 -12.11 1.76 21.38
N ALA A 84 -12.40 0.92 20.38
CA ALA A 84 -13.75 0.42 20.12
C ALA A 84 -14.30 -0.45 21.26
N LEU A 85 -13.44 -1.25 21.93
CA LEU A 85 -13.85 -2.08 23.07
C LEU A 85 -14.16 -1.24 24.32
N GLU A 86 -13.40 -0.17 24.57
CA GLU A 86 -13.60 0.73 25.71
C GLU A 86 -14.83 1.64 25.54
N ALA A 87 -15.20 2.00 24.30
CA ALA A 87 -16.38 2.83 24.01
C ALA A 87 -17.71 2.07 24.04
N GLY A 88 -17.67 0.73 24.05
CA GLY A 88 -18.84 -0.15 24.02
C GLY A 88 -19.20 -0.80 25.36
N GLY A 89 -18.49 -0.49 26.44
CA GLY A 89 -18.76 -0.97 27.81
C GLY A 89 -19.44 0.09 28.67
#